data_AF-A0A7X8U933-F1
#
_entry.id   AF-A0A7X8U933-F1
#
_cell.length_a   1.000
_cell.length_b   1.000
_cell.length_c   1.000
_cell.angle_alpha   90.00
_cell.angle_beta   90.00
_cell.angle_gamma   90.00
#
_symmetry.space_group_name_H-M   'P 1'
#
loop_
_entity.id
_entity.type
_entity.pdbx_description
1 polymer ?
#
loop_
_entity_poly.entity_id
_entity_poly.type
_entity_poly.pdbx_seq_one_letter_code
_entity_poly.pdbx_strand_id
1 'polypeptide(L)'
;MRVLKISGKTYCIADDGFVYEELEKRISDTFHLRKDSFAEFYTKRIFQSFFQYARNLKNEYMAYYRQEYDNFADYLYKKELLDLEYIDDMNLGERQTLLKLNTRLTSYNADNLIEYDEEKGIEILNKALKEIGL
;
A
#
# COMPACT_ATOMS: atom_id res chain seq x y z
N MET A 1 9.29 -0.69 0.40
CA MET A 1 7.83 -0.67 0.67
C MET A 1 7.46 -1.58 1.84
N ARG A 2 6.44 -1.25 2.61
CA ARG A 2 5.92 -2.08 3.71
C ARG A 2 4.41 -1.88 3.92
N VAL A 3 3.64 -2.96 3.88
CA VAL A 3 2.21 -3.00 4.19
C VAL A 3 2.00 -3.21 5.68
N LEU A 4 1.01 -2.52 6.25
CA LEU A 4 0.62 -2.60 7.64
C LEU A 4 -0.90 -2.43 7.77
N LYS A 5 -1.46 -2.95 8.86
CA LYS A 5 -2.87 -2.77 9.22
C LYS A 5 -2.95 -1.89 10.47
N ILE A 6 -3.69 -0.80 10.39
CA ILE A 6 -3.94 0.12 11.50
C ILE A 6 -5.44 0.31 11.62
N SER A 7 -5.99 0.05 12.81
CA SER A 7 -7.41 0.28 13.12
C SER A 7 -8.39 -0.28 12.07
N GLY A 8 -8.12 -1.52 11.62
CA GLY A 8 -8.95 -2.23 10.63
C GLY A 8 -8.81 -1.76 9.18
N LYS A 9 -7.90 -0.83 8.89
CA LYS A 9 -7.59 -0.34 7.54
C LYS A 9 -6.17 -0.75 7.14
N THR A 10 -5.96 -0.96 5.85
CA THR A 10 -4.66 -1.37 5.31
C THR A 10 -3.94 -0.18 4.69
N TYR A 11 -2.67 -0.04 5.03
CA TYR A 11 -1.79 1.01 4.53
C TYR A 11 -0.51 0.41 3.98
N CYS A 12 0.18 1.15 3.10
CA CYS A 12 1.50 0.81 2.61
C CYS A 12 2.40 2.03 2.68
N ILE A 13 3.54 1.88 3.37
CA ILE A 13 4.65 2.83 3.31
C ILE A 13 5.39 2.57 2.01
N ALA A 14 5.50 3.60 1.18
CA ALA A 14 6.17 3.55 -0.11
C ALA A 14 7.04 4.79 -0.31
N ASP A 15 7.94 4.75 -1.29
CA ASP A 15 8.69 5.94 -1.67
C ASP A 15 7.81 6.95 -2.39
N ASP A 16 8.17 8.22 -2.25
CA ASP A 16 7.55 9.31 -2.99
C ASP A 16 7.71 9.09 -4.49
N GLY A 17 6.61 9.23 -5.22
CA GLY A 17 6.57 8.92 -6.65
C GLY A 17 6.26 7.46 -6.96
N PHE A 18 5.84 6.64 -5.99
CA PHE A 18 5.26 5.33 -6.26
C PHE A 18 4.15 5.40 -7.33
N VAL A 19 4.27 4.55 -8.33
CA VAL A 19 3.32 4.38 -9.43
C VAL A 19 3.09 2.88 -9.63
N TYR A 20 1.84 2.46 -9.78
CA TYR A 20 1.47 1.03 -9.83
C TYR A 20 2.08 0.32 -11.04
N GLU A 21 2.18 0.99 -12.18
CA GLU A 21 2.77 0.48 -13.41
C GLU A 21 4.23 0.06 -13.23
N GLU A 22 4.98 0.74 -12.35
CA GLU A 22 6.35 0.35 -12.01
C GLU A 22 6.37 -0.94 -11.19
N LEU A 23 5.48 -1.05 -10.19
CA LEU A 23 5.32 -2.26 -9.40
C LEU A 23 4.94 -3.45 -10.28
N GLU A 24 3.98 -3.27 -11.19
CA GLU A 24 3.53 -4.31 -12.12
C GLU A 24 4.68 -4.84 -12.99
N LYS A 25 5.52 -3.93 -13.51
CA LYS A 25 6.70 -4.30 -14.29
C LYS A 25 7.69 -5.13 -13.47
N ARG A 26 8.01 -4.67 -12.26
CA ARG A 26 8.97 -5.37 -11.39
C ARG A 26 8.47 -6.73 -10.90
N ILE A 27 7.16 -6.92 -10.75
CA ILE A 27 6.56 -8.23 -10.43
C ILE A 27 6.92 -9.25 -11.53
N SER A 28 6.73 -8.90 -12.81
CA SER A 28 7.08 -9.80 -13.92
C SER A 28 8.57 -10.13 -13.93
N ASP A 29 9.43 -9.11 -13.74
CA ASP A 29 10.88 -9.25 -13.81
C ASP A 29 11.45 -10.09 -12.65
N THR A 30 10.99 -9.81 -11.42
CA THR A 30 11.51 -10.42 -10.18
C THR A 30 11.14 -11.89 -10.07
N PHE A 31 9.88 -12.23 -10.33
CA PHE A 31 9.40 -13.60 -10.20
C PHE A 31 9.65 -14.46 -11.44
N HIS A 32 10.41 -13.94 -12.42
CA HIS A 32 10.73 -14.60 -13.69
C HIS A 32 9.49 -15.20 -14.37
N LEU A 33 8.36 -14.49 -14.29
CA LEU A 33 7.09 -15.00 -14.77
C LEU A 33 7.12 -15.05 -16.29
N ARG A 34 6.77 -16.21 -16.84
CA ARG A 34 6.61 -16.33 -18.29
C ARG A 34 5.50 -15.39 -18.74
N LYS A 35 5.79 -14.56 -19.74
CA LYS A 35 4.82 -13.66 -20.35
C LYS A 35 3.57 -14.42 -20.81
N ASP A 36 2.40 -13.85 -20.54
CA ASP A 36 1.06 -14.37 -20.86
C ASP A 36 0.75 -15.71 -20.18
N SER A 37 1.50 -16.07 -19.13
CA SER A 37 1.23 -17.27 -18.34
C SER A 37 0.13 -17.04 -17.32
N PHE A 38 -0.50 -18.13 -16.90
CA PHE A 38 -1.43 -18.13 -15.78
C PHE A 38 -0.81 -17.52 -14.51
N ALA A 39 0.46 -17.85 -14.22
CA ALA A 39 1.17 -17.35 -13.07
C ALA A 39 1.38 -15.82 -13.13
N GLU A 40 1.75 -15.28 -14.30
CA GLU A 40 1.85 -13.83 -14.50
C GLU A 40 0.50 -13.14 -14.26
N PHE A 41 -0.55 -13.62 -14.91
CA PHE A 41 -1.88 -13.04 -14.82
C PHE A 41 -2.42 -13.01 -13.38
N TYR A 42 -2.34 -14.14 -12.66
CA TYR A 42 -2.84 -14.20 -11.29
C TYR A 42 -2.02 -13.37 -10.33
N THR A 43 -0.69 -13.39 -10.44
CA THR A 43 0.18 -12.59 -9.57
C THR A 43 -0.11 -11.11 -9.72
N LYS A 44 -0.19 -10.62 -10.97
CA LYS A 44 -0.53 -9.21 -11.25
C LYS A 44 -1.91 -8.84 -10.72
N ARG A 45 -2.92 -9.71 -10.90
CA ARG A 45 -4.26 -9.45 -10.35
C ARG A 45 -4.29 -9.36 -8.83
N ILE A 46 -3.48 -10.15 -8.12
CA ILE A 46 -3.37 -10.07 -6.66
C ILE A 46 -2.86 -8.68 -6.26
N PHE A 47 -1.72 -8.24 -6.80
CA PHE A 47 -1.17 -6.92 -6.51
C PHE A 47 -2.09 -5.78 -6.97
N GLN A 48 -2.72 -5.92 -8.14
CA GLN A 48 -3.70 -4.96 -8.63
C GLN A 48 -4.85 -4.78 -7.62
N SER A 49 -5.33 -5.87 -7.04
CA SER A 49 -6.39 -5.80 -6.03
C SER A 49 -5.96 -5.02 -4.78
N PHE A 50 -4.66 -4.99 -4.46
CA PHE A 50 -4.20 -4.19 -3.32
C PHE A 50 -4.00 -2.71 -3.65
N PHE A 51 -3.50 -2.42 -4.85
CA PHE A 51 -2.94 -1.09 -5.16
C PHE A 51 -3.77 -0.27 -6.17
N GLN A 52 -4.70 -0.87 -6.93
CA GLN A 52 -5.42 -0.17 -8.02
C GLN A 52 -6.17 1.08 -7.57
N TYR A 53 -6.73 1.08 -6.35
CA TYR A 53 -7.45 2.22 -5.78
C TYR A 53 -6.74 2.78 -4.54
N ALA A 54 -5.42 2.56 -4.45
CA ALA A 54 -4.63 3.11 -3.37
C ALA A 54 -4.58 4.64 -3.47
N ARG A 55 -4.86 5.30 -2.36
CA ARG A 55 -4.79 6.77 -2.25
C ARG A 55 -3.45 7.17 -1.67
N ASN A 56 -2.70 8.03 -2.38
CA ASN A 56 -1.46 8.59 -1.86
C ASN A 56 -1.80 9.78 -0.95
N LEU A 57 -1.77 9.53 0.36
CA LEU A 57 -2.22 10.49 1.36
C LEU A 57 -1.34 11.75 1.41
N LYS A 58 -0.02 11.60 1.17
CA LYS A 58 0.89 12.76 1.14
C LYS A 58 0.60 13.66 -0.05
N ASN A 59 0.34 13.07 -1.22
CA ASN A 59 -0.05 13.82 -2.42
C ASN A 59 -1.38 14.54 -2.21
N GLU A 60 -2.38 13.86 -1.62
CA GLU A 60 -3.67 14.48 -1.32
C GLU A 60 -3.53 15.61 -0.29
N TYR A 61 -2.72 15.41 0.75
CA TYR A 61 -2.40 16.47 1.70
C TYR A 61 -1.81 17.68 0.99
N MET A 62 -0.78 17.48 0.18
CA MET A 62 -0.10 18.56 -0.54
C MET A 62 -1.02 19.28 -1.53
N ALA A 63 -1.90 18.53 -2.20
CA ALA A 63 -2.79 19.08 -3.24
C ALA A 63 -4.00 19.81 -2.66
N TYR A 64 -4.59 19.32 -1.57
CA TYR A 64 -5.91 19.75 -1.13
C TYR A 64 -5.98 20.24 0.31
N TYR A 65 -5.08 19.80 1.19
CA TYR A 65 -5.25 19.98 2.64
C TYR A 65 -4.10 20.74 3.32
N ARG A 66 -3.05 21.12 2.61
CA ARG A 66 -1.90 21.85 3.17
C ARG A 66 -2.27 23.21 3.78
N GLN A 67 -3.37 23.81 3.34
CA GLN A 67 -3.89 25.07 3.91
C GLN A 67 -4.73 24.85 5.18
N GLU A 68 -5.22 23.64 5.41
CA GLU A 68 -6.11 23.28 6.53
C GLU A 68 -5.36 22.64 7.71
N TYR A 69 -4.23 21.97 7.45
CA TYR A 69 -3.45 21.26 8.47
C TYR A 69 -1.98 21.66 8.42
N ASP A 70 -1.40 21.90 9.59
CA ASP A 70 -0.06 22.49 9.75
C ASP A 70 1.05 21.64 9.12
N ASN A 71 0.90 20.32 9.17
CA ASN A 71 1.84 19.36 8.60
C ASN A 71 1.13 18.04 8.25
N PHE A 72 1.86 17.13 7.61
CA PHE A 72 1.29 15.84 7.17
C PHE A 72 0.84 14.95 8.35
N ALA A 73 1.56 14.95 9.48
CA ALA A 73 1.15 14.19 10.66
C ALA A 73 -0.15 14.74 11.26
N ASP A 74 -0.32 16.07 11.28
CA ASP A 74 -1.56 16.72 11.72
C ASP A 74 -2.76 16.34 10.83
N TYR A 75 -2.55 16.27 9.52
CA TYR A 75 -3.53 15.75 8.57
C TYR A 75 -3.88 14.27 8.85
N LEU A 76 -2.88 13.40 9.06
CA LEU A 76 -3.12 11.99 9.37
C LEU A 76 -3.90 11.82 10.68
N TYR A 77 -3.58 12.60 11.70
CA TYR A 77 -4.25 12.56 12.99
C TYR A 77 -5.69 13.08 12.90
N LYS A 78 -5.89 14.30 12.41
CA LYS A 78 -7.20 14.97 12.44
C LYS A 78 -8.15 14.51 11.33
N LYS A 79 -7.64 14.28 10.11
CA LYS A 79 -8.48 13.94 8.95
C LYS A 79 -8.63 12.43 8.75
N GLU A 80 -7.53 11.70 8.81
CA GLU A 80 -7.53 10.25 8.59
C GLU A 80 -7.82 9.45 9.87
N LEU A 81 -7.86 10.13 11.03
CA LEU A 81 -8.19 9.59 12.35
C LEU A 81 -7.24 8.46 12.76
N LEU A 82 -5.95 8.65 12.47
CA LEU A 82 -4.89 7.75 12.91
C LEU A 82 -4.37 8.20 14.28
N ASP A 83 -4.21 7.28 15.22
CA ASP A 83 -3.64 7.64 16.53
C ASP A 83 -2.18 8.07 16.38
N LEU A 84 -1.77 9.04 17.21
CA LEU A 84 -0.41 9.60 17.17
C LEU A 84 0.66 8.51 17.36
N GLU A 85 0.40 7.53 18.23
CA GLU A 85 1.30 6.39 18.46
C GLU A 85 1.62 5.65 17.16
N TYR A 86 0.62 5.37 16.31
CA TYR A 86 0.86 4.73 15.02
C TYR A 86 1.57 5.65 14.02
N ILE A 87 1.28 6.94 14.06
CA ILE A 87 1.94 7.92 13.18
C ILE A 87 3.44 7.98 13.50
N ASP A 88 3.78 7.98 14.79
CA ASP A 88 5.16 7.96 15.27
C ASP A 88 5.85 6.63 14.95
N ASP A 89 5.18 5.49 15.19
CA ASP A 89 5.71 4.15 14.90
C ASP A 89 5.95 3.89 13.40
N MET A 90 5.17 4.54 12.53
CA MET A 90 5.40 4.46 11.09
C MET A 90 6.75 5.09 10.70
N ASN A 91 7.24 6.07 11.47
CA ASN A 91 8.50 6.79 11.27
C ASN A 91 8.77 7.13 9.79
N LEU A 92 7.80 7.78 9.16
CA LEU A 92 7.85 8.11 7.72
C LEU A 92 9.00 9.06 7.43
N GLY A 93 9.95 8.62 6.60
CA GLY A 93 11.04 9.46 6.13
C GLY A 93 10.56 10.57 5.17
N GLU A 94 11.41 11.57 4.95
CA GLU A 94 11.09 12.72 4.08
C GLU A 94 10.69 12.33 2.65
N ARG A 95 11.28 11.24 2.13
CA ARG A 95 11.05 10.70 0.79
C ARG A 95 10.01 9.58 0.75
N GLN A 96 9.28 9.37 1.85
CA GLN A 96 8.25 8.35 1.93
C GLN A 96 6.86 8.96 1.96
N THR A 97 5.92 8.18 1.46
CA THR A 97 4.49 8.44 1.49
C THR A 97 3.74 7.30 2.15
N LEU A 98 2.50 7.58 2.54
CA LEU A 98 1.55 6.60 3.03
C LEU A 98 0.46 6.39 1.98
N LEU A 99 0.40 5.19 1.43
CA LEU A 99 -0.67 4.75 0.56
C LEU A 99 -1.76 4.11 1.41
N LYS A 100 -2.97 4.65 1.34
CA LYS A 100 -4.15 4.01 1.92
C LYS A 100 -4.69 3.00 0.93
N LEU A 101 -4.56 1.71 1.24
CA LEU A 101 -4.99 0.62 0.37
C LEU A 101 -6.50 0.38 0.55
N ASN A 102 -7.21 0.23 -0.55
CA ASN A 102 -8.67 0.06 -0.54
C ASN A 102 -9.09 -1.31 -1.06
N THR A 103 -8.72 -2.35 -0.30
CA THR A 103 -8.86 -3.78 -0.68
C THR A 103 -10.32 -4.21 -0.84
N ARG A 104 -11.23 -3.54 -0.12
CA ARG A 104 -12.68 -3.79 -0.17
C ARG A 104 -13.33 -3.39 -1.49
N LEU A 105 -12.73 -2.46 -2.23
CA LEU A 105 -13.29 -1.99 -3.51
C LEU A 105 -12.90 -2.88 -4.70
N THR A 106 -11.94 -3.77 -4.53
CA THR A 106 -11.32 -4.49 -5.66
C THR A 106 -11.84 -5.90 -5.86
N SER A 107 -12.12 -6.67 -4.80
CA SER A 107 -12.67 -8.03 -4.93
C SER A 107 -12.89 -8.69 -3.56
N TYR A 108 -14.04 -9.34 -3.37
CA TYR A 108 -14.34 -10.21 -2.22
C TYR A 108 -13.26 -11.29 -1.99
N ASN A 109 -12.58 -11.73 -3.06
CA ASN A 109 -11.52 -12.74 -2.98
C ASN A 109 -10.16 -12.19 -2.55
N ALA A 110 -9.92 -10.88 -2.71
CA ALA A 110 -8.66 -10.25 -2.28
C ALA A 110 -8.71 -9.96 -0.78
N ASP A 111 -9.88 -9.55 -0.28
CA ASP A 111 -10.16 -9.52 1.15
C ASP A 111 -10.00 -10.92 1.74
N ASN A 112 -10.58 -11.98 1.16
CA ASN A 112 -10.39 -13.35 1.66
C ASN A 112 -8.91 -13.80 1.71
N LEU A 113 -8.05 -13.34 0.79
CA LEU A 113 -6.63 -13.73 0.75
C LEU A 113 -5.82 -13.10 1.90
N ILE A 114 -6.29 -11.96 2.43
CA ILE A 114 -5.78 -11.36 3.65
C ILE A 114 -6.54 -11.90 4.87
N GLU A 115 -7.87 -11.94 4.84
CA GLU A 115 -8.75 -12.18 6.00
C GLU A 115 -8.76 -13.64 6.50
N TYR A 116 -8.37 -14.63 5.68
CA TYR A 116 -8.35 -16.04 6.14
C TYR A 116 -7.30 -16.32 7.22
N ASP A 117 -6.22 -15.53 7.24
CA ASP A 117 -5.16 -15.57 8.25
C ASP A 117 -4.44 -14.20 8.22
N GLU A 118 -5.10 -13.19 8.81
CA GLU A 118 -4.78 -11.76 8.65
C GLU A 118 -3.29 -11.41 8.80
N GLU A 119 -2.62 -12.04 9.75
CA GLU A 119 -1.20 -11.84 9.98
C GLU A 119 -0.35 -12.45 8.86
N LYS A 120 -0.68 -13.66 8.40
CA LYS A 120 0.07 -14.33 7.33
C LYS A 120 -0.13 -13.68 5.97
N GLY A 121 -1.33 -13.17 5.68
CA GLY A 121 -1.61 -12.51 4.40
C GLY A 121 -0.74 -11.26 4.21
N ILE A 122 -0.66 -10.41 5.23
CA ILE A 122 0.21 -9.21 5.22
C ILE A 122 1.68 -9.61 5.24
N GLU A 123 2.06 -10.64 6.00
CA GLU A 123 3.44 -11.12 6.04
C GLU A 123 3.91 -11.63 4.67
N ILE A 124 3.08 -12.42 3.98
CA ILE A 124 3.36 -12.91 2.62
C ILE A 124 3.47 -11.75 1.63
N LEU A 125 2.55 -10.79 1.69
CA LEU A 125 2.60 -9.61 0.83
C LEU A 125 3.88 -8.79 1.07
N ASN A 126 4.27 -8.60 2.33
CA ASN A 126 5.50 -7.90 2.69
C ASN A 126 6.76 -8.66 2.22
N LYS A 127 6.77 -10.00 2.32
CA LYS A 127 7.87 -10.81 1.78
C LYS A 127 7.99 -10.64 0.27
N ALA A 128 6.86 -10.73 -0.44
CA ALA A 128 6.84 -10.54 -1.89
C ALA A 128 7.30 -9.13 -2.29
N LEU A 129 6.81 -8.08 -1.61
CA LEU A 129 7.25 -6.70 -1.86
C LEU A 129 8.75 -6.50 -1.61
N LYS A 130 9.29 -7.14 -0.56
CA LYS A 130 10.71 -7.10 -0.26
C LYS A 130 11.55 -7.76 -1.35
N GLU A 131 11.09 -8.88 -1.92
CA GLU A 131 11.77 -9.55 -3.04
C GLU A 131 11.75 -8.68 -4.31
N ILE A 132 10.66 -7.95 -4.56
CA ILE A 132 10.52 -7.02 -5.70
C ILE A 132 11.49 -5.82 -5.63
N GLY A 133 12.04 -5.51 -4.45
CA GLY A 133 13.08 -4.50 -4.29
C GLY A 133 12.59 -3.06 -4.43
N LEU A 134 11.37 -2.79 -3.98
CA LEU A 134 10.77 -1.45 -3.81
C LEU A 134 10.61 -1.13 -2.32
#